data_AF-A0A973PGK2-F1
#
_entry.id   AF-A0A973PGK2-F1
#
_cell.length_a   1.000
_cell.length_b   1.000
_cell.length_c   1.000
_cell.angle_alpha   90.00
_cell.angle_beta   90.00
_cell.angle_gamma   90.00
#
_symmetry.space_group_name_H-M   'P 1'
#
loop_
_entity.id
_entity.type
_entity.pdbx_description
1 polymer ?
#
loop_
_entity_poly.entity_id
_entity_poly.type
_entity_poly.pdbx_seq_one_letter_code
_entity_poly.pdbx_strand_id
1 'polypeptide(L)'
;FQTRLRVEHWDVALNAPEVAAATLLGEDAVYDPVPYFWSEQFGHMVQFAGHFVDGARLLYRGEPEGKWSAVWLTADDALVAVLAVDRPRDLVQGRRIIGANGHLDVKRLVDPEVPLRDCVV
;
A
#
# COMPACT_ATOMS: atom_id res chain seq x y z
N PHE A 1 -4.03 3.50 -10.57
CA PHE A 1 -2.66 3.58 -11.16
C PHE A 1 -2.62 3.86 -12.68
N GLN A 2 -3.76 3.97 -13.39
CA GLN A 2 -3.85 4.36 -14.81
C GLN A 2 -2.90 3.63 -15.79
N THR A 3 -2.51 2.40 -15.45
CA THR A 3 -1.65 1.55 -16.26
C THR A 3 -2.11 0.10 -16.12
N ARG A 4 -1.71 -0.76 -17.05
CA ARG A 4 -2.05 -2.18 -16.99
C ARG A 4 -1.07 -2.89 -16.05
N LEU A 5 -1.60 -3.47 -14.97
CA LEU A 5 -0.82 -4.20 -13.99
C LEU A 5 -0.96 -5.72 -14.18
N ARG A 6 0.16 -6.45 -14.06
CA ARG A 6 0.16 -7.90 -13.82
C ARG A 6 0.55 -8.13 -12.37
N VAL A 7 -0.39 -8.60 -11.57
CA VAL A 7 -0.23 -8.76 -10.12
C VAL A 7 -0.40 -10.23 -9.75
N GLU A 8 0.68 -10.86 -9.31
CA GLU A 8 0.73 -12.30 -9.00
C GLU A 8 0.59 -12.50 -7.48
N HIS A 9 -0.54 -12.07 -6.93
CA HIS A 9 -0.80 -12.13 -5.49
C HIS A 9 -2.01 -12.99 -5.17
N TRP A 10 -1.96 -13.65 -4.02
CA TRP A 10 -3.09 -14.44 -3.51
C TRP A 10 -4.36 -13.57 -3.35
N ASP A 11 -4.22 -12.32 -2.90
CA ASP A 11 -5.33 -11.36 -2.78
C ASP A 11 -6.05 -11.12 -4.13
N VAL A 12 -5.31 -11.13 -5.24
CA VAL A 12 -5.89 -11.00 -6.57
C VAL A 12 -6.65 -12.26 -6.98
N ALA A 13 -6.04 -13.43 -6.77
CA ALA A 13 -6.68 -14.70 -7.07
C ALA A 13 -7.96 -14.94 -6.24
N LEU A 14 -8.01 -14.40 -5.02
CA LEU A 14 -9.18 -14.49 -4.15
C LEU A 14 -10.32 -13.54 -4.60
N ASN A 15 -10.02 -12.26 -4.83
CA ASN A 15 -11.05 -11.22 -4.96
C ASN A 15 -11.48 -10.93 -6.42
N ALA A 16 -10.58 -11.09 -7.39
CA ALA A 16 -10.93 -10.79 -8.79
C ALA A 16 -12.05 -11.68 -9.39
N PRO A 17 -12.18 -12.97 -9.02
CA PRO A 17 -13.25 -13.81 -9.54
C PRO A 17 -14.66 -13.31 -9.23
N GLU A 18 -14.87 -12.62 -8.10
CA GLU A 18 -16.17 -12.04 -7.73
C GLU A 18 -16.61 -10.98 -8.74
N VAL A 19 -15.72 -10.05 -9.07
CA VAL A 19 -15.98 -9.01 -10.08
C VAL A 19 -16.18 -9.61 -11.47
N ALA A 20 -15.41 -10.66 -11.81
CA ALA A 20 -15.57 -11.37 -13.07
C ALA A 20 -16.96 -12.02 -13.18
N ALA A 21 -17.44 -12.66 -12.11
CA ALA A 21 -18.77 -13.26 -12.05
C ALA A 21 -19.88 -12.21 -12.15
N ALA A 22 -19.78 -11.10 -11.41
CA ALA A 22 -20.74 -9.99 -11.47
C ALA A 22 -20.84 -9.41 -12.90
N THR A 23 -19.69 -9.17 -13.54
CA THR A 23 -19.62 -8.69 -14.93
C THR A 23 -20.30 -9.67 -15.90
N LEU A 24 -20.08 -10.99 -15.74
CA LEU A 24 -20.72 -12.02 -16.56
C LEU A 24 -22.25 -12.05 -16.39
N LEU A 25 -22.76 -11.65 -15.22
CA LEU A 25 -24.20 -11.54 -14.93
C LEU A 25 -24.82 -10.21 -15.40
N GLY A 26 -24.02 -9.33 -16.00
CA GLY A 26 -24.49 -8.04 -16.53
C GLY A 26 -24.47 -6.89 -15.51
N GLU A 27 -23.77 -7.06 -14.38
CA GLU A 27 -23.57 -5.99 -13.41
C GLU A 27 -22.40 -5.08 -13.83
N ASP A 28 -22.51 -3.78 -13.50
CA ASP A 28 -21.42 -2.82 -13.67
C ASP A 28 -20.44 -2.95 -12.49
N ALA A 29 -19.40 -3.76 -12.68
CA ALA A 29 -18.44 -4.10 -11.63
C ALA A 29 -16.99 -3.82 -12.10
N VAL A 30 -16.20 -3.18 -11.23
CA VAL A 30 -14.82 -2.79 -11.51
C VAL A 30 -13.87 -3.40 -10.48
N TYR A 31 -12.81 -4.05 -10.95
CA TYR A 31 -11.73 -4.56 -10.10
C TYR A 31 -10.54 -3.61 -10.16
N ASP A 32 -10.45 -2.70 -9.20
CA ASP A 32 -9.31 -1.78 -9.04
C ASP A 32 -8.93 -1.58 -7.56
N PRO A 33 -8.65 -2.66 -6.79
CA PRO A 33 -8.18 -2.51 -5.42
C PRO A 33 -6.72 -2.07 -5.38
N VAL A 34 -6.30 -1.51 -4.25
CA VAL A 34 -4.87 -1.33 -3.93
C VAL A 34 -4.23 -2.73 -3.82
N PRO A 35 -3.24 -3.08 -4.66
CA PRO A 35 -2.58 -4.38 -4.61
C PRO A 35 -1.98 -4.65 -3.24
N TYR A 36 -2.04 -5.91 -2.80
CA TYR A 36 -1.55 -6.31 -1.50
C TYR A 36 -0.93 -7.71 -1.55
N PHE A 37 0.17 -7.87 -0.82
CA PHE A 37 0.72 -9.18 -0.49
C PHE A 37 1.42 -9.15 0.86
N TRP A 38 1.73 -10.35 1.35
CA TRP A 38 2.54 -10.52 2.55
C TRP A 38 3.49 -11.70 2.39
N SER A 39 4.47 -11.75 3.27
CA SER A 39 5.40 -12.85 3.43
C SER A 39 5.75 -12.99 4.91
N GLU A 40 6.03 -14.21 5.35
CA GLU A 40 6.65 -14.46 6.63
C GLU A 40 8.09 -14.91 6.36
N GLN A 41 9.06 -14.13 6.83
CA GLN A 41 10.47 -14.39 6.60
C GLN A 41 11.24 -14.20 7.89
N PHE A 42 12.05 -15.20 8.24
CA PHE A 42 12.95 -15.14 9.41
C PHE A 42 12.26 -14.76 10.73
N GLY A 43 10.98 -15.14 10.90
CA GLY A 43 10.20 -14.81 12.09
C GLY A 43 9.52 -13.44 12.07
N HIS A 44 9.62 -12.70 10.96
CA HIS A 44 9.01 -11.39 10.77
C HIS A 44 7.86 -11.44 9.76
N MET A 45 6.82 -10.65 10.03
CA MET A 45 5.73 -10.43 9.09
C MET A 45 6.07 -9.23 8.19
N VAL A 46 6.25 -9.50 6.90
CA VAL A 46 6.56 -8.50 5.87
C VAL A 46 5.31 -8.30 5.02
N GLN A 47 4.79 -7.09 4.96
CA GLN A 47 3.55 -6.78 4.26
C GLN A 47 3.77 -5.62 3.31
N PHE A 48 3.14 -5.68 2.13
CA PHE A 48 3.26 -4.64 1.12
C PHE A 48 1.89 -4.29 0.55
N ALA A 49 1.63 -3.00 0.37
CA ALA A 49 0.45 -2.50 -0.32
C ALA A 49 0.80 -1.39 -1.30
N GLY A 50 0.11 -1.36 -2.44
CA GLY A 50 0.25 -0.34 -3.47
C GLY A 50 1.04 -0.82 -4.68
N HIS A 51 1.56 0.14 -5.43
CA HIS A 51 2.36 -0.10 -6.62
C HIS A 51 3.41 0.99 -6.75
N PHE A 52 4.66 0.59 -6.97
CA PHE A 52 5.75 1.54 -7.19
C PHE A 52 5.53 2.27 -8.52
N VAL A 53 5.81 3.56 -8.55
CA VAL A 53 5.87 4.33 -9.80
C VAL A 53 7.29 4.84 -9.98
N ASP A 54 7.74 4.95 -11.23
CA ASP A 54 9.06 5.47 -11.54
C ASP A 54 9.22 6.89 -10.98
N GLY A 55 10.38 7.15 -10.35
CA GLY A 55 10.67 8.43 -9.72
C GLY A 55 10.01 8.66 -8.35
N ALA A 56 9.29 7.68 -7.79
CA ALA A 56 8.78 7.79 -6.43
C ALA A 56 9.93 7.89 -5.40
N ARG A 57 9.80 8.84 -4.47
CA ARG A 57 10.74 9.01 -3.36
C ARG A 57 10.46 7.99 -2.27
N LEU A 58 11.52 7.35 -1.80
CA LEU A 58 11.51 6.40 -0.70
C LEU A 58 11.82 7.10 0.62
N LEU A 59 10.96 6.90 1.62
CA LEU A 59 11.18 7.35 3.00
C LEU A 59 11.04 6.17 3.97
N TYR A 60 11.93 6.12 4.96
CA TYR A 60 11.91 5.11 6.02
C TYR A 60 11.27 5.65 7.29
N ARG A 61 10.57 4.78 8.00
CA ARG A 61 9.91 5.02 9.29
C ARG A 61 10.38 3.97 10.28
N GLY A 62 11.18 4.39 11.26
CA GLY A 62 11.84 3.49 12.21
C GLY A 62 13.10 2.84 11.64
N GLU A 63 13.73 1.96 12.42
CA GLU A 63 15.04 1.38 12.11
C GLU A 63 14.95 -0.12 11.74
N PRO A 64 15.78 -0.62 10.80
CA PRO A 64 15.75 -2.01 10.33
C PRO A 64 15.97 -3.08 11.41
N GLU A 65 16.68 -2.75 12.49
CA GLU A 65 16.94 -3.66 13.61
C GLU A 65 15.68 -3.97 14.44
N GLY A 66 14.59 -3.21 14.22
CA GLY A 66 13.32 -3.37 14.92
C GLY A 66 12.14 -3.41 13.96
N LYS A 67 11.07 -2.72 14.36
CA LYS A 67 9.85 -2.60 13.56
C LYS A 67 9.94 -1.35 12.70
N TRP A 68 9.81 -1.51 11.39
CA TRP A 68 9.99 -0.40 10.47
C TRP A 68 9.01 -0.46 9.30
N SER A 69 8.92 0.64 8.58
CA SER A 69 8.17 0.73 7.33
C SER A 69 8.91 1.60 6.33
N ALA A 70 8.71 1.30 5.06
CA ALA A 70 9.13 2.12 3.94
C ALA A 70 7.89 2.60 3.20
N VAL A 71 7.88 3.87 2.81
CA VAL A 71 6.79 4.48 2.03
C VAL A 71 7.34 5.11 0.77
N TRP A 72 6.57 5.01 -0.30
CA TRP A 72 6.89 5.62 -1.59
C TRP A 72 5.91 6.75 -1.87
N LEU A 73 6.46 7.93 -2.15
CA LEU A 73 5.70 9.13 -2.48
C LEU A 73 5.96 9.56 -3.92
N THR A 74 4.95 10.06 -4.60
CA THR A 74 5.13 10.80 -5.86
C THR A 74 5.88 12.13 -5.64
N ALA A 75 6.14 12.85 -6.73
CA ALA A 75 6.73 14.18 -6.68
C ALA A 75 5.84 15.21 -5.94
N ASP A 76 4.52 15.03 -5.97
CA ASP A 76 3.53 15.87 -5.29
C ASP A 76 3.15 15.38 -3.89
N ASP A 77 3.88 14.41 -3.30
CA ASP A 77 3.66 13.85 -1.96
C ASP A 77 2.47 12.87 -1.82
N ALA A 78 1.90 12.34 -2.92
CA ALA A 78 0.88 11.30 -2.86
C ALA A 78 1.50 9.94 -2.48
N LEU A 79 0.88 9.23 -1.53
CA LEU A 79 1.33 7.89 -1.14
C LEU A 79 0.94 6.85 -2.19
N VAL A 80 1.92 6.13 -2.75
CA VAL A 80 1.70 5.13 -3.81
C VAL A 80 1.98 3.70 -3.37
N ALA A 81 2.85 3.51 -2.39
CA ALA A 81 3.15 2.20 -1.83
C ALA A 81 3.65 2.28 -0.38
N VAL A 82 3.43 1.20 0.37
CA VAL A 82 3.95 0.99 1.71
C VAL A 82 4.44 -0.45 1.86
N LEU A 83 5.65 -0.59 2.41
CA LEU A 83 6.18 -1.84 2.95
C LEU A 83 6.21 -1.70 4.48
N ALA A 84 5.68 -2.68 5.21
CA ALA A 84 5.72 -2.72 6.65
C ALA A 84 6.31 -4.04 7.14
N VAL A 85 7.28 -3.96 8.05
CA VAL A 85 7.87 -5.11 8.74
C VAL A 85 7.47 -5.02 10.21
N ASP A 86 6.62 -5.95 10.65
CA ASP A 86 6.03 -5.99 11.99
C ASP A 86 5.30 -4.69 12.42
N ARG A 87 4.87 -3.88 11.45
CA ARG A 87 4.07 -2.65 11.63
C ARG A 87 2.72 -2.75 10.91
N PRO A 88 1.83 -3.67 11.30
CA PRO A 88 0.56 -3.90 10.61
C PRO A 88 -0.35 -2.65 10.58
N ARG A 89 -0.21 -1.75 11.56
CA ARG A 89 -0.94 -0.47 11.60
C ARG A 89 -0.56 0.44 10.43
N ASP A 90 0.73 0.53 10.10
CA ASP A 90 1.22 1.36 9.02
C ASP A 90 0.72 0.80 7.67
N LEU A 91 0.74 -0.52 7.49
CA LEU A 91 0.16 -1.14 6.29
C LEU A 91 -1.34 -0.82 6.16
N VAL A 92 -2.15 -1.06 7.19
CA VAL A 92 -3.61 -0.87 7.12
C VAL A 92 -3.97 0.58 6.83
N GLN A 93 -3.27 1.53 7.46
CA GLN A 93 -3.48 2.96 7.22
C GLN A 93 -2.99 3.35 5.83
N GLY A 94 -1.77 2.93 5.44
CA GLY A 94 -1.20 3.22 4.14
C GLY A 94 -2.04 2.70 2.99
N ARG A 95 -2.55 1.45 3.05
CA ARG A 95 -3.44 0.89 2.02
C ARG A 95 -4.71 1.74 1.83
N ARG A 96 -5.29 2.26 2.92
CA ARG A 96 -6.45 3.15 2.86
C ARG A 96 -6.10 4.51 2.25
N ILE A 97 -4.98 5.09 2.64
CA ILE A 97 -4.50 6.38 2.12
C ILE A 97 -4.21 6.28 0.61
N ILE A 98 -3.54 5.20 0.17
CA ILE A 98 -3.30 4.94 -1.27
C ILE A 98 -4.61 4.86 -2.03
N GLY A 99 -5.60 4.13 -1.51
CA GLY A 99 -6.92 4.01 -2.15
C GLY A 99 -7.69 5.33 -2.22
N ALA A 100 -7.40 6.27 -1.32
CA ALA A 100 -7.97 7.62 -1.32
C ALA A 100 -7.12 8.65 -2.10
N ASN A 101 -6.01 8.23 -2.72
CA ASN A 101 -5.03 9.12 -3.34
C ASN A 101 -4.55 10.23 -2.39
N GLY A 102 -4.27 9.86 -1.13
CA GLY A 102 -3.94 10.81 -0.08
C GLY A 102 -2.49 11.32 -0.15
N HIS A 103 -2.33 12.62 0.10
CA HIS A 103 -1.07 13.32 0.18
C HIS A 103 -0.58 13.41 1.63
N LEU A 104 0.74 13.29 1.84
CA LEU A 104 1.33 13.23 3.18
C LEU A 104 2.27 14.41 3.46
N ASP A 105 2.20 14.93 4.68
CA ASP A 105 3.20 15.85 5.22
C ASP A 105 4.49 15.07 5.53
N VAL A 106 5.48 15.24 4.66
CA VAL A 106 6.81 14.60 4.77
C VAL A 106 7.48 14.85 6.12
N LYS A 107 7.27 16.03 6.74
CA LYS A 107 7.92 16.35 8.03
C LYS A 107 7.37 15.51 9.17
N ARG A 108 6.07 15.18 9.11
CA ARG A 108 5.42 14.31 10.10
C ARG A 108 5.64 12.83 9.76
N LEU A 109 5.77 12.54 8.47
CA LEU A 109 5.94 11.18 7.95
C LEU A 109 7.26 10.53 8.37
N VAL A 110 8.34 11.28 8.61
CA VAL A 110 9.62 10.69 9.05
C VAL A 110 9.59 10.22 10.51
N ASP A 111 8.62 10.67 11.31
CA ASP A 111 8.44 10.21 12.68
C ASP A 111 7.60 8.92 12.70
N PRO A 112 8.19 7.76 13.11
CA PRO A 112 7.47 6.50 13.17
C PRO A 112 6.40 6.45 14.27
N GLU A 113 6.43 7.36 15.25
CA GLU A 113 5.45 7.40 16.34
C GLU A 113 4.17 8.15 15.94
N VAL A 114 4.23 9.01 14.93
CA VAL A 114 3.05 9.66 14.35
C VAL A 114 2.32 8.65 13.46
N PRO A 115 1.05 8.30 13.72
CA PRO A 115 0.30 7.40 12.84
C PRO A 115 0.20 7.94 11.41
N LEU A 116 0.34 7.07 10.40
CA LEU A 116 0.29 7.48 8.99
C LEU A 116 -0.97 8.26 8.63
N ARG A 117 -2.13 7.86 9.17
CA ARG A 117 -3.40 8.58 8.94
C ARG A 117 -3.36 10.04 9.41
N ASP A 118 -2.54 10.33 10.42
CA ASP A 118 -2.44 11.67 10.98
C ASP A 118 -1.44 12.51 10.15
N CYS A 119 -0.63 11.88 9.28
CA CYS A 119 0.29 12.57 8.36
C CYS A 119 -0.41 13.08 7.09
N VAL A 120 -1.70 12.77 6.87
CA VAL A 120 -2.45 13.21 5.69
C VAL A 120 -2.69 14.73 5.75
N VAL A 121 -2.56 15.40 4.60
CA VAL A 121 -2.84 16.84 4.40
C VAL A 121 -4.26 17.07 3.91
#